data_AF-A0A1E3S2M9-F1
#
_entry.id   AF-A0A1E3S2M9-F1
#
_cell.length_a   1.000
_cell.length_b   1.000
_cell.length_c   1.000
_cell.angle_alpha   90.00
_cell.angle_beta   90.00
_cell.angle_gamma   90.00
#
_symmetry.space_group_name_H-M   'P 1'
#
loop_
_entity.id
_entity.type
_entity.pdbx_description
1 polymer ?
#
loop_
_entity_poly.entity_id
_entity_poly.type
_entity_poly.pdbx_seq_one_letter_code
_entity_poly.pdbx_strand_id
1 'polypeptide(L)'
;MVAIRTPLIATFAGLATAGLLFGAGTAAAEPHGRLLDTTCTFPQFQAAAQQHAPDLAANPERMGKFERILNLSVEERRAKFEEKRANKPEISPEKRAKWDEWKNSPEGQAKIAAMKTVLDTCHQF
;
A
#
# COMPACT_ATOMS: atom_id res chain seq x y z
N MET A 1 33.87 -13.21 -54.77
CA MET A 1 32.42 -13.29 -55.05
C MET A 1 31.68 -12.64 -53.89
N VAL A 2 30.92 -11.59 -54.18
CA VAL A 2 30.18 -10.75 -53.22
C VAL A 2 28.76 -11.30 -53.11
N ALA A 3 28.30 -11.63 -51.90
CA ALA A 3 26.94 -12.10 -51.65
C ALA A 3 26.12 -11.02 -50.93
N ILE A 4 25.42 -10.24 -51.75
CA ILE A 4 24.05 -9.70 -51.65
C ILE A 4 23.51 -9.35 -50.25
N ARG A 5 23.31 -8.04 -50.05
CA ARG A 5 22.54 -7.41 -48.98
C ARG A 5 21.03 -7.51 -49.26
N THR A 6 20.22 -7.88 -48.26
CA THR A 6 18.77 -7.57 -48.25
C THR A 6 18.37 -7.08 -46.84
N PRO A 7 17.84 -5.85 -46.71
CA PRO A 7 17.39 -5.30 -45.42
C PRO A 7 15.92 -5.62 -45.17
N LEU A 8 15.59 -6.15 -43.99
CA LEU A 8 14.21 -6.19 -43.50
C LEU A 8 14.03 -5.10 -42.45
N ILE A 9 13.49 -3.99 -42.93
CA ILE A 9 12.99 -2.87 -42.14
C ILE A 9 11.66 -3.32 -41.53
N ALA A 10 11.60 -3.48 -40.20
CA ALA A 10 10.36 -3.60 -39.46
C ALA A 10 10.10 -2.28 -38.74
N THR A 11 9.36 -1.41 -39.42
CA THR A 11 8.78 -0.17 -38.90
C THR A 11 7.71 -0.52 -37.86
N PHE A 12 7.99 -0.37 -36.57
CA PHE A 12 6.95 -0.22 -35.56
C PHE A 12 6.82 1.27 -35.24
N ALA A 13 5.84 1.89 -35.90
CA ALA A 13 5.38 3.22 -35.61
C ALA A 13 4.47 3.18 -34.37
N GLY A 14 4.84 3.95 -33.35
CA GLY A 14 3.94 4.84 -32.61
C GLY A 14 2.89 4.25 -31.67
N LEU A 15 3.19 4.31 -30.37
CA LEU A 15 2.28 4.94 -29.40
C LEU A 15 3.11 5.44 -28.20
N ALA A 16 3.22 6.77 -28.11
CA ALA A 16 3.78 7.45 -26.97
C ALA A 16 2.69 7.60 -25.90
N THR A 17 2.98 7.13 -24.70
CA THR A 17 2.46 7.73 -23.47
C THR A 17 3.55 7.68 -22.43
N ALA A 18 4.02 8.88 -22.07
CA ALA A 18 4.85 9.14 -20.93
C ALA A 18 4.20 8.57 -19.66
N GLY A 19 5.03 7.98 -18.80
CA GLY A 19 4.56 7.40 -17.55
C GLY A 19 5.73 6.70 -16.88
N LEU A 20 6.63 7.50 -16.33
CA LEU A 20 7.60 7.18 -15.29
C LEU A 20 7.43 5.76 -14.76
N LEU A 21 8.34 4.87 -15.16
CA LEU A 21 8.68 3.69 -14.39
C LEU A 21 9.24 4.17 -13.05
N PHE A 22 8.33 4.56 -12.14
CA PHE A 22 8.57 4.43 -10.73
C PHE A 22 8.77 2.94 -10.50
N GLY A 23 10.02 2.51 -10.63
CA GLY A 23 10.50 1.35 -9.90
C GLY A 23 10.20 1.66 -8.45
N ALA A 24 9.03 1.23 -7.99
CA ALA A 24 8.76 1.08 -6.58
C ALA A 24 9.79 0.06 -6.13
N GLY A 25 10.93 0.56 -5.63
CA GLY A 25 11.88 -0.25 -4.92
C GLY A 25 11.04 -1.04 -3.93
N THR A 26 11.04 -2.36 -4.08
CA THR A 26 10.44 -3.26 -3.10
C THR A 26 11.32 -3.22 -1.87
N ALA A 27 11.41 -2.06 -1.21
CA ALA A 27 11.56 -2.05 0.22
C ALA A 27 10.40 -2.91 0.70
N ALA A 28 10.73 -4.01 1.37
CA ALA A 28 9.77 -4.90 1.98
C ALA A 28 8.94 -4.07 2.98
N ALA A 29 7.93 -3.39 2.47
CA ALA A 29 7.02 -2.61 3.26
C ALA A 29 6.22 -3.65 4.02
N GLU A 30 6.51 -3.75 5.33
CA GLU A 30 5.51 -4.21 6.28
C GLU A 30 4.15 -3.62 5.89
N PRO A 31 3.02 -4.29 6.15
CA PRO A 31 1.69 -3.81 5.77
C PRO A 31 1.42 -2.33 6.11
N HIS A 32 2.14 -1.80 7.11
CA HIS A 32 2.13 -0.41 7.53
C HIS A 32 2.80 0.59 6.56
N GLY A 33 3.82 0.18 5.78
CA GLY A 33 4.52 1.09 4.85
C GLY A 33 3.60 1.63 3.75
N ARG A 34 2.68 0.79 3.25
CA ARG A 34 1.71 1.24 2.24
C ARG A 34 0.77 2.34 2.71
N LEU A 35 0.36 2.33 3.98
CA LEU A 35 -0.50 3.39 4.53
C LEU A 35 0.26 4.70 4.70
N LEU A 36 1.56 4.64 4.98
CA LEU A 36 2.39 5.84 5.11
C LEU A 36 2.60 6.50 3.74
N ASP A 37 2.78 5.69 2.70
CA ASP A 37 3.22 6.12 1.37
C ASP A 37 2.09 6.31 0.34
N THR A 38 0.89 5.80 0.61
CA THR A 38 -0.24 5.90 -0.33
C THR A 38 -0.65 7.35 -0.63
N THR A 39 -1.04 7.64 -1.86
CA THR A 39 -1.63 8.94 -2.23
C THR A 39 -3.16 8.89 -2.30
N CYS A 40 -3.78 7.80 -1.84
CA CYS A 40 -5.23 7.67 -1.80
C CYS A 40 -5.86 8.71 -0.85
N THR A 41 -6.96 9.31 -1.32
CA THR A 41 -7.80 10.14 -0.46
C THR A 41 -8.67 9.26 0.46
N PHE A 42 -9.19 9.84 1.55
CA PHE A 42 -10.06 9.10 2.46
C PHE A 42 -11.34 8.54 1.80
N PRO A 43 -12.07 9.28 0.93
CA PRO A 43 -13.23 8.73 0.23
C PRO A 43 -12.90 7.50 -0.62
N GLN A 44 -11.75 7.53 -1.32
CA GLN A 44 -11.26 6.41 -2.13
C GLN A 44 -10.91 5.19 -1.28
N PHE A 45 -10.22 5.43 -0.17
CA PHE A 45 -9.94 4.38 0.82
C PHE A 45 -11.22 3.79 1.42
N GLN A 46 -12.20 4.64 1.74
CA GLN A 46 -13.49 4.20 2.30
C GLN A 46 -14.26 3.33 1.31
N ALA A 47 -14.35 3.73 0.04
CA ALA A 47 -15.01 2.95 -1.01
C ALA A 47 -14.32 1.59 -1.21
N ALA A 48 -12.99 1.58 -1.30
CA ALA A 48 -12.22 0.33 -1.37
C ALA A 48 -12.41 -0.55 -0.13
N ALA A 49 -12.47 0.04 1.07
CA ALA A 49 -12.72 -0.68 2.30
C ALA A 49 -14.12 -1.31 2.35
N GLN A 50 -15.14 -0.63 1.83
CA GLN A 50 -16.49 -1.20 1.74
C GLN A 50 -16.52 -2.47 0.87
N GLN A 51 -15.73 -2.50 -0.21
CA GLN A 51 -15.67 -3.65 -1.12
C GLN A 51 -14.79 -4.80 -0.60
N HIS A 52 -13.62 -4.48 -0.04
CA HIS A 52 -12.59 -5.49 0.25
C HIS A 52 -12.38 -5.78 1.74
N ALA A 53 -12.87 -4.90 2.62
CA ALA A 53 -12.73 -5.03 4.08
C ALA A 53 -14.01 -4.53 4.80
N PRO A 54 -15.18 -5.16 4.57
CA PRO A 54 -16.45 -4.67 5.09
C PRO A 54 -16.48 -4.53 6.61
N ASP A 55 -15.80 -5.42 7.35
CA ASP A 55 -15.66 -5.32 8.81
C ASP A 55 -14.91 -4.06 9.26
N LEU A 56 -13.97 -3.57 8.45
CA LEU A 56 -13.30 -2.30 8.71
C LEU A 56 -14.25 -1.14 8.41
N ALA A 57 -14.91 -1.16 7.26
CA ALA A 57 -15.83 -0.11 6.83
C ALA A 57 -17.03 0.04 7.76
N ALA A 58 -17.50 -1.05 8.37
CA ALA A 58 -18.57 -1.07 9.35
C ALA A 58 -18.16 -0.48 10.72
N ASN A 59 -16.87 -0.24 10.96
CA ASN A 59 -16.37 0.29 12.23
C ASN A 59 -16.01 1.78 12.09
N PRO A 60 -16.90 2.71 12.51
CA PRO A 60 -16.69 4.15 12.33
C PRO A 60 -15.50 4.68 13.13
N GLU A 61 -15.21 4.11 14.30
CA GLU A 61 -14.06 4.51 15.11
C GLU A 61 -12.74 4.19 14.40
N ARG A 62 -12.65 3.02 13.76
CA ARG A 62 -11.49 2.64 12.95
C ARG A 62 -11.40 3.50 11.70
N MET A 63 -12.50 3.74 11.00
CA MET A 63 -12.52 4.60 9.82
C MET A 63 -12.08 6.02 10.12
N GLY A 64 -12.52 6.62 11.23
CA GLY A 64 -12.07 7.95 11.65
C GLY A 64 -10.56 8.01 11.96
N LYS A 65 -9.93 6.90 12.37
CA LYS A 65 -8.45 6.84 12.51
C LYS A 65 -7.77 6.92 11.14
N PHE A 66 -8.30 6.22 10.13
CA PHE A 66 -7.77 6.28 8.77
C PHE A 66 -7.99 7.64 8.14
N GLU A 67 -9.15 8.27 8.34
CA GLU A 67 -9.41 9.65 7.86
C GLU A 67 -8.36 10.63 8.37
N ARG A 68 -8.10 10.63 9.67
CA ARG A 68 -7.08 11.51 10.27
C ARG A 68 -5.68 11.27 9.71
N ILE A 69 -5.33 10.00 9.42
CA ILE A 69 -4.02 9.66 8.86
C ILE A 69 -3.95 10.05 7.38
N LEU A 70 -4.99 9.77 6.60
CA LEU A 70 -5.03 10.03 5.17
C LEU A 70 -5.13 11.53 4.84
N ASN A 71 -5.65 12.34 5.76
CA ASN A 71 -5.66 13.80 5.66
C ASN A 71 -4.28 14.44 5.88
N LEU A 72 -3.31 13.72 6.42
CA LEU A 72 -1.92 14.18 6.51
C LEU A 72 -1.22 13.95 5.18
N SER A 73 -0.26 14.81 4.85
CA SER A 73 0.66 14.55 3.75
C SER A 73 1.48 13.28 4.01
N VAL A 74 2.01 12.67 2.94
CA VAL A 74 2.91 11.50 3.04
C VAL A 74 4.11 11.80 3.95
N GLU A 75 4.69 13.00 3.83
CA GLU A 75 5.83 13.43 4.65
C GLU A 75 5.46 13.53 6.13
N GLU A 76 4.31 14.13 6.47
CA GLU A 76 3.83 14.21 7.85
C GLU A 76 3.51 12.84 8.43
N ARG A 77 2.96 11.92 7.64
CA ARG A 77 2.71 10.53 8.09
C ARG A 77 4.01 9.84 8.45
N ARG A 78 5.04 9.95 7.60
CA ARG A 78 6.37 9.38 7.86
C ARG A 78 7.00 10.01 9.09
N ALA A 79 6.97 11.33 9.21
CA ALA A 79 7.51 12.04 10.36
C ALA A 79 6.84 11.59 11.67
N LYS A 80 5.50 11.50 11.71
CA LYS A 80 4.75 11.00 12.87
C LYS A 80 5.00 9.53 13.16
N PHE A 81 5.22 8.72 12.12
CA PHE A 81 5.58 7.31 12.31
C PHE A 81 6.95 7.17 12.96
N GLU A 82 7.95 7.91 12.48
CA GLU A 82 9.29 7.92 13.07
C GLU A 82 9.29 8.49 14.49
N GLU A 83 8.57 9.58 14.75
CA GLU A 83 8.37 10.13 16.09
C GLU A 83 7.77 9.08 17.03
N LYS A 84 6.72 8.39 16.58
CA LYS A 84 6.07 7.33 17.37
C LYS A 84 6.99 6.13 17.58
N ARG A 85 7.82 5.78 16.59
CA ARG A 85 8.81 4.70 16.68
C ARG A 85 9.91 5.03 17.68
N ALA A 86 10.41 6.26 17.66
CA ALA A 86 11.43 6.75 18.59
C ALA A 86 10.90 6.79 20.03
N ASN A 87 9.64 7.20 20.21
CA ASN A 87 8.99 7.28 21.52
C ASN A 87 8.20 6.01 21.88
N LYS A 88 8.44 4.90 21.19
CA LYS A 88 7.63 3.69 21.35
C LYS A 88 7.92 3.06 22.72
N PRO A 89 6.94 2.95 23.63
CA PRO A 89 7.15 2.25 24.88
C PRO A 89 7.46 0.77 24.61
N GLU A 90 8.28 0.18 25.48
CA GLU A 90 8.57 -1.24 25.40
C GLU A 90 7.26 -2.04 25.54
N ILE A 91 7.02 -2.94 24.59
CA ILE A 91 5.86 -3.83 24.63
C ILE A 91 6.28 -5.07 25.42
N SER A 92 5.47 -5.46 26.41
CA SER A 92 5.72 -6.67 27.20
C SER A 92 5.84 -7.91 26.29
N PRO A 93 6.65 -8.92 26.68
CA PRO A 93 6.82 -10.14 25.89
C PRO A 93 5.49 -10.84 25.60
N GLU A 94 4.55 -10.83 26.55
CA GLU A 94 3.20 -11.38 26.39
C GLU A 94 2.41 -10.68 25.27
N LYS A 95 2.41 -9.34 25.26
CA LYS A 95 1.69 -8.57 24.22
C LYS A 95 2.31 -8.79 22.85
N ARG A 96 3.64 -8.94 22.78
CA ARG A 96 4.34 -9.27 21.53
C ARG A 96 3.92 -10.65 21.04
N ALA A 97 3.94 -11.66 21.91
CA ALA A 97 3.53 -13.03 21.58
C ALA A 97 2.07 -13.08 21.09
N LYS A 98 1.13 -12.41 21.77
CA LYS A 98 -0.27 -12.36 21.35
C LYS A 98 -0.45 -11.70 19.97
N TRP A 99 0.34 -10.67 19.69
CA TRP A 99 0.29 -10.00 18.40
C TRP A 99 0.87 -10.87 17.28
N ASP A 100 1.97 -11.58 17.55
CA ASP A 100 2.56 -12.53 16.61
C ASP A 100 1.62 -13.73 16.36
N GLU A 101 0.96 -14.25 17.40
CA GLU A 101 -0.06 -15.29 17.29
C GLU A 101 -1.21 -14.82 16.40
N TRP A 102 -1.77 -13.64 16.68
CA TRP A 102 -2.84 -13.09 15.86
C TRP A 102 -2.41 -12.90 14.41
N LYS A 103 -1.22 -12.35 14.16
CA LYS A 103 -0.67 -12.17 12.80
C LYS A 103 -0.53 -13.47 12.03
N ASN A 104 -0.16 -14.55 12.71
CA ASN A 104 0.03 -15.87 12.10
C ASN A 104 -1.27 -16.67 12.03
N SER A 105 -2.34 -16.23 12.71
CA SER A 105 -3.66 -16.85 12.60
C SER A 105 -4.30 -16.63 11.22
N PRO A 106 -5.20 -17.53 10.76
CA PRO A 106 -5.95 -17.33 9.52
C PRO A 106 -6.75 -16.03 9.49
N GLU A 107 -7.34 -15.63 10.62
CA GLU A 107 -8.11 -14.38 10.73
C GLU A 107 -7.21 -13.15 10.55
N GLY A 108 -6.04 -13.13 11.22
CA GLY A 108 -5.10 -12.03 11.10
C GLY A 108 -4.55 -11.89 9.68
N GLN A 109 -4.18 -13.01 9.05
CA GLN A 109 -3.74 -13.04 7.66
C GLN A 109 -4.82 -12.53 6.71
N ALA A 110 -6.09 -12.95 6.89
CA ALA A 110 -7.20 -12.46 6.09
C ALA A 110 -7.38 -10.95 6.21
N LYS A 111 -7.30 -10.41 7.44
CA LYS A 111 -7.42 -8.96 7.69
C LYS A 111 -6.23 -8.17 7.12
N ILE A 112 -5.02 -8.70 7.19
CA ILE A 112 -3.83 -8.10 6.60
C ILE A 112 -3.95 -8.08 5.07
N ALA A 113 -4.37 -9.20 4.46
CA ALA A 113 -4.58 -9.30 3.02
C ALA A 113 -5.69 -8.37 2.51
N ALA A 114 -6.80 -8.25 3.26
CA ALA A 114 -7.87 -7.31 2.96
C ALA A 114 -7.37 -5.86 2.98
N MET A 115 -6.66 -5.45 4.03
CA MET A 115 -6.07 -4.12 4.13
C MET A 115 -5.06 -3.84 3.00
N LYS A 116 -4.22 -4.82 2.67
CA LYS A 116 -3.31 -4.73 1.52
C LYS A 116 -4.07 -4.48 0.24
N THR A 117 -5.16 -5.23 0.01
CA THR A 117 -6.02 -5.07 -1.17
C THR A 117 -6.62 -3.68 -1.23
N VAL A 118 -7.19 -3.18 -0.12
CA VAL A 118 -7.74 -1.82 -0.02
C VAL A 118 -6.69 -0.77 -0.41
N LEU A 119 -5.47 -0.87 0.13
CA LEU A 119 -4.40 0.10 -0.16
C LEU A 119 -3.84 -0.02 -1.59
N ASP A 120 -3.87 -1.21 -2.18
CA ASP A 120 -3.42 -1.44 -3.55
C ASP A 120 -4.47 -0.97 -4.59
N THR A 121 -5.77 -1.05 -4.26
CA THR A 121 -6.87 -0.75 -5.20
C THR A 121 -7.57 0.57 -4.95
N CYS A 122 -7.29 1.30 -3.86
CA CYS A 122 -8.02 2.52 -3.51
C CYS A 122 -8.01 3.59 -4.61
N HIS A 123 -6.97 3.67 -5.44
CA HIS A 123 -6.93 4.59 -6.59
C HIS A 123 -7.94 4.30 -7.70
N GLN A 124 -8.60 3.13 -7.67
CA GLN A 124 -9.64 2.73 -8.62
C GLN A 124 -11.04 3.22 -8.22
N PHE A 125 -11.15 3.79 -7.02
CA PHE A 125 -12.36 4.42 -6.48
C PHE A 125 -12.18 5.94 -6.45
#